data_AF-A0A5E4IMC5-F1
#
_entry.id   AF-A0A5E4IMC5-F1
#
_cell.length_a   1.000
_cell.length_b   1.000
_cell.length_c   1.000
_cell.angle_alpha   90.00
_cell.angle_beta   90.00
_cell.angle_gamma   90.00
#
_symmetry.space_group_name_H-M   'P 1'
#
loop_
_entity.id
_entity.type
_entity.pdbx_description
1 polymer ?
#
loop_
_entity_poly.entity_id
_entity_poly.type
_entity_poly.pdbx_seq_one_letter_code
_entity_poly.pdbx_strand_id
1 'polypeptide(L)' 'MGRGREILVNCSSCGRRCPRDKSVTDFGRTKYTTDLKTADDVTVFVDSKKYYCISCGKHKRIFEKKKRKFHAKMEKYNRQ' A
#
# COMPACT_ATOMS: atom_id res chain seq x y z
N MET A 1 8.11 -18.09 16.33
CA MET A 1 9.06 -17.62 15.30
C MET A 1 10.06 -18.74 15.07
N GLY A 2 10.18 -19.26 13.84
CA GLY A 2 10.95 -20.49 13.53
C GLY A 2 10.97 -20.79 12.03
N ARG A 3 10.92 -19.75 11.19
CA ARG A 3 10.91 -19.89 9.74
C ARG A 3 12.34 -19.65 9.24
N GLY A 4 13.00 -20.71 8.77
CA GLY A 4 14.42 -20.65 8.39
C GLY A 4 14.74 -19.68 7.24
N ARG A 5 13.82 -19.52 6.29
CA ARG A 5 13.99 -18.58 5.17
C ARG A 5 12.68 -17.88 4.84
N GLU A 6 12.71 -16.55 4.82
CA GLU A 6 11.56 -15.73 4.48
C GLU A 6 11.54 -15.38 2.98
N ILE A 7 10.34 -15.17 2.46
CA ILE A 7 10.12 -14.70 1.10
C ILE A 7 10.68 -13.28 0.98
N LEU A 8 11.58 -13.08 0.03
CA LEU A 8 12.12 -11.78 -0.33
C LEU A 8 11.17 -11.11 -1.34
N VAL A 9 10.88 -9.82 -1.11
CA VAL A 9 10.10 -8.97 -2.01
C VAL A 9 10.94 -7.79 -2.47
N ASN A 10 10.66 -7.28 -3.66
CA ASN A 10 11.36 -6.12 -4.20
C ASN A 10 10.64 -4.84 -3.77
N CYS A 11 11.40 -3.86 -3.29
CA CYS A 11 10.89 -2.54 -3.00
C CYS A 11 10.37 -1.88 -4.28
N SER A 12 9.10 -1.47 -4.30
CA SER A 12 8.47 -0.79 -5.45
C SER A 12 9.05 0.60 -5.76
N SER A 13 9.92 1.15 -4.89
CA SER A 13 10.55 2.46 -5.13
C SER A 13 12.01 2.40 -5.54
N CYS A 14 12.80 1.46 -5.01
CA CYS A 14 14.25 1.40 -5.23
C CYS A 14 14.74 0.02 -5.70
N GLY A 15 13.84 -0.95 -5.89
CA GLY A 15 14.18 -2.30 -6.34
C GLY A 15 14.90 -3.18 -5.32
N ARG A 16 15.33 -2.64 -4.16
CA ARG A 16 16.02 -3.40 -3.11
C ARG A 16 15.22 -4.63 -2.68
N ARG A 17 15.87 -5.80 -2.63
CA ARG A 17 15.30 -7.03 -2.06
C ARG A 17 15.24 -6.92 -0.54
N CYS A 18 14.05 -7.05 0.02
CA CYS A 18 13.82 -7.02 1.47
C CYS A 18 12.96 -8.20 1.89
N PRO A 19 13.14 -8.75 3.10
CA PRO A 19 12.23 -9.76 3.63
C PRO A 19 10.80 -9.21 3.70
N ARG A 20 9.82 -10.00 3.29
CA ARG A 20 8.42 -9.59 3.22
C ARG A 20 7.90 -9.10 4.58
N ASP A 21 8.30 -9.75 5.66
CA ASP A 21 7.86 -9.38 7.02
C ASP A 21 8.38 -8.01 7.44
N LYS A 22 9.64 -7.73 7.13
CA LYS A 22 10.30 -6.45 7.43
C LYS A 22 9.93 -5.31 6.48
N SER A 23 9.20 -5.61 5.40
CA SER A 23 8.83 -4.64 4.38
C SER A 23 7.54 -3.91 4.72
N VAL A 24 7.50 -2.61 4.42
CA VAL A 24 6.31 -1.79 4.62
C VAL A 24 5.35 -2.01 3.46
N THR A 25 4.17 -2.53 3.75
CA THR A 25 3.10 -2.73 2.76
C THR A 25 2.25 -1.47 2.60
N ASP A 26 1.98 -1.02 1.39
CA ASP A 26 0.90 -0.04 1.13
C ASP A 26 -0.09 -0.65 0.13
N PHE A 27 -1.37 -0.53 0.46
CA PHE A 27 -2.45 -0.93 -0.43
C PHE A 27 -2.92 0.32 -1.19
N GLY A 28 -2.68 0.32 -2.50
CA GLY A 28 -3.12 1.37 -3.40
C GLY A 28 -4.21 0.84 -4.31
N ARG A 29 -5.32 1.58 -4.45
CA ARG A 29 -6.34 1.32 -5.46
C ARG A 29 -6.10 2.28 -6.61
N THR A 30 -5.79 1.76 -7.78
CA THR A 30 -5.63 2.57 -8.99
C THR A 30 -6.94 2.53 -9.77
N LYS A 31 -7.47 3.69 -10.13
CA LYS A 31 -8.61 3.83 -11.03
C LYS A 31 -8.07 3.94 -12.44
N TYR A 32 -8.48 3.03 -13.31
CA TYR A 32 -8.30 3.14 -14.75
C TYR A 32 -9.63 3.57 -15.34
N THR A 33 -9.60 4.63 -16.14
CA THR A 33 -10.74 5.13 -16.89
C THR A 33 -10.36 5.21 -18.35
N THR A 34 -11.26 4.76 -19.21
CA THR A 34 -11.23 5.19 -20.61
C THR A 34 -11.86 6.58 -20.60
N ASP A 35 -11.07 7.63 -20.82
CA ASP A 35 -11.53 9.04 -20.85
C ASP A 35 -12.27 9.32 -22.18
N LEU A 36 -13.34 8.58 -22.45
CA LEU A 36 -14.10 8.71 -23.70
C LEU A 36 -15.02 9.94 -23.67
N LYS A 37 -15.27 10.55 -22.50
CA LYS A 37 -16.13 11.73 -22.30
C LYS A 37 -17.54 11.52 -22.92
N THR A 38 -17.96 10.26 -22.97
CA THR A 38 -19.26 9.79 -23.48
C THR A 38 -19.95 8.99 -22.37
N ALA A 39 -21.25 8.71 -22.53
CA ALA A 39 -22.03 8.00 -21.51
C ALA A 39 -21.51 6.60 -21.15
N ASP A 40 -20.66 5.99 -21.98
CA ASP A 40 -20.08 4.65 -21.82
C ASP A 40 -18.64 4.65 -21.26
N ASP A 41 -18.33 5.51 -20.29
CA ASP A 41 -17.01 5.49 -19.63
C ASP A 41 -16.86 4.23 -18.75
N VAL A 42 -16.02 3.29 -19.19
CA VAL A 42 -15.71 2.08 -18.41
C VAL A 42 -14.66 2.42 -17.37
N THR A 43 -15.06 2.37 -16.09
CA THR A 43 -14.14 2.57 -14.96
C THR A 43 -13.79 1.25 -14.31
N VAL A 44 -12.49 0.95 -14.23
CA VAL A 44 -11.97 -0.25 -13.59
C VAL A 44 -11.12 0.15 -12.40
N PHE A 45 -11.35 -0.49 -11.27
CA PHE A 45 -10.52 -0.30 -10.09
C PHE A 45 -9.67 -1.55 -9.87
N VAL A 46 -8.35 -1.36 -9.82
CA VAL A 46 -7.40 -2.44 -9.52
C VAL A 46 -6.76 -2.16 -8.19
N ASP A 47 -6.88 -3.09 -7.24
CA ASP A 47 -6.10 -3.07 -6.02
C ASP A 47 -4.67 -3.58 -6.30
N SER A 48 -3.69 -2.86 -5.76
CA SER A 48 -2.28 -3.20 -5.89
C SER A 48 -1.63 -3.16 -4.52
N LYS A 49 -0.99 -4.28 -4.16
CA LYS A 49 -0.20 -4.39 -2.93
C LYS A 49 1.25 -4.07 -3.25
N LYS A 50 1.74 -2.95 -2.74
CA LYS A 50 3.11 -2.47 -2.94
C LYS A 50 3.94 -2.73 -1.69
N TYR A 51 5.19 -3.13 -1.89
CA TYR A 51 6.15 -3.40 -0.82
C TYR A 51 7.25 -2.36 -0.86
N TYR A 52 7.63 -1.80 0.28
CA TYR A 52 8.70 -0.81 0.38
C TYR A 52 9.73 -1.24 1.43
N CYS A 53 11.00 -0.93 1.16
CA CYS A 53 12.02 -1.01 2.20
C CYS A 53 11.78 0.07 3.27
N ILE A 54 12.37 -0.10 4.45
CA ILE A 54 12.17 0.78 5.61
C ILE A 54 12.54 2.24 5.27
N SER A 55 13.65 2.45 4.57
CA SER A 55 14.12 3.79 4.18
C SER A 55 13.13 4.49 3.24
N CYS A 56 12.71 3.82 2.16
CA CYS A 56 11.72 4.39 1.23
C CYS A 56 10.36 4.59 1.90
N GLY A 57 9.98 3.71 2.83
CA GLY A 57 8.77 3.86 3.63
C GLY A 57 8.76 5.12 4.49
N LYS A 58 9.91 5.48 5.09
CA LYS A 58 10.08 6.74 5.84
C LYS A 58 10.05 7.95 4.91
N HIS A 59 10.85 7.93 3.84
CA HIS A 59 10.91 9.04 2.89
C HIS A 59 9.53 9.36 2.26
N LYS A 60 8.74 8.32 1.93
CA LYS A 60 7.40 8.48 1.37
C LYS A 60 6.29 8.67 2.41
N ARG A 61 6.64 8.87 3.69
CA ARG A 61 5.68 9.11 4.79
C ARG A 61 4.59 8.03 4.91
N ILE A 62 4.91 6.79 4.53
CA ILE A 62 3.93 5.68 4.52
C ILE A 62 3.52 5.30 5.95
N PHE A 63 4.46 5.40 6.89
CA PHE A 63 4.19 5.18 8.32
C PHE A 63 3.18 6.18 8.87
N GLU A 64 3.37 7.47 8.59
CA GLU A 64 2.46 8.53 9.03
C GLU A 64 1.08 8.39 8.39
N LYS A 65 1.03 8.05 7.09
CA LYS A 65 -0.21 7.74 6.38
C LYS A 65 -0.97 6.60 7.06
N LYS A 66 -0.29 5.51 7.46
CA LYS A 66 -0.91 4.39 8.18
C LYS A 66 -1.36 4.78 9.58
N LYS A 67 -0.57 5.54 10.33
CA LYS A 67 -0.95 6.06 11.65
C LYS A 67 -2.24 6.88 11.55
N ARG A 68 -2.32 7.81 10.60
CA ARG A 68 -3.53 8.61 10.34
C ARG A 68 -4.74 7.74 10.00
N LYS A 69 -4.57 6.72 9.13
CA LYS A 69 -5.64 5.77 8.80
C LYS A 69 -6.12 4.98 10.03
N PHE A 70 -5.19 4.58 10.90
CA PHE A 70 -5.53 3.87 12.14
C PHE A 70 -6.36 4.75 13.08
N HIS A 71 -5.93 5.98 13.34
CA HIS A 71 -6.71 6.93 14.16
C HIS A 71 -8.09 7.20 13.58
N ALA A 72 -8.19 7.44 12.27
CA ALA A 72 -9.48 7.64 11.61
C ALA A 72 -10.40 6.42 11.72
N LYS A 73 -9.84 5.20 11.69
CA LYS A 73 -10.61 3.97 11.90
C LYS A 73 -11.09 3.85 13.36
N MET A 74 -10.22 4.14 14.32
CA MET A 74 -10.57 4.11 15.75
C MET A 74 -11.65 5.14 16.09
N GLU A 75 -11.57 6.35 15.54
CA GLU A 75 -12.59 7.38 15.76
C GLU A 75 -13.97 6.94 15.25
N LYS A 76 -14.03 6.28 14.09
CA LYS A 76 -15.29 5.72 13.58
C LYS A 76 -15.85 4.60 14.46
N TYR A 77 -14.98 3.75 14.99
CA TYR A 77 -15.38 2.69 15.91
C TYR A 77 -15.94 3.27 17.22
N ASN A 78 -15.31 4.29 17.78
CA ASN A 78 -15.76 4.92 19.03
C ASN A 78 -17.05 5.74 18.90
N ARG A 79 -17.45 6.13 17.68
CA ARG A 79 -18.71 6.83 17.41
C ARG A 79 -19.92 5.90 17.27
N GLN A 80 -19.68 4.59 17.18
CA GLN A 80 -20.68 3.55 16.95
C GLN A 80 -21.01 2.86 18.27
#